data_AF-A0A1J4X1D7-F1
#
_entry.id   AF-A0A1J4X1D7-F1
#
_cell.length_a   1.000
_cell.length_b   1.000
_cell.length_c   1.000
_cell.angle_alpha   90.00
_cell.angle_beta   90.00
_cell.angle_gamma   90.00
#
_symmetry.space_group_name_H-M   'P 1'
#
loop_
_entity.id
_entity.type
_entity.pdbx_description
1 polymer ?
#
loop_
_entity_poly.entity_id
_entity_poly.type
_entity_poly.pdbx_seq_one_letter_code
_entity_poly.pdbx_strand_id
1 'polypeptide(L)' 'MIRTVDPVTGAVATLAGSAGMAGSSDGGGAAARFTDPSGVVSLGGALFVSDYGNHTVRKIQ' A
#
# COMPACT_ATOMS: atom_id res chain seq x y z
N MET A 1 -0.01 3.19 -4.80
CA MET A 1 1.14 2.55 -4.13
C MET A 1 1.14 2.94 -2.65
N ILE A 2 1.77 2.14 -1.78
CA ILE A 2 1.92 2.40 -0.34
C ILE A 2 3.41 2.63 -0.04
N ARG A 3 3.69 3.65 0.77
CA ARG A 3 5.05 4.13 1.06
C ARG A 3 5.38 3.96 2.54
N THR A 4 6.66 3.75 2.83
CA THR A 4 7.22 3.84 4.18
C THR A 4 8.14 5.05 4.26
N VAL A 5 8.26 5.60 5.47
CA VAL A 5 9.21 6.68 5.79
C VAL A 5 10.02 6.24 7.00
N ASP A 6 11.34 6.35 6.90
CA ASP A 6 12.24 6.19 8.04
C ASP A 6 12.08 7.44 8.95
N PRO A 7 11.69 7.28 10.23
CA PRO A 7 11.46 8.41 11.12
C PRO A 7 12.74 9.11 11.57
N VAL A 8 13.91 8.50 11.39
CA VAL A 8 15.22 9.06 11.74
C VAL A 8 15.84 9.78 10.55
N THR A 9 15.86 9.14 9.38
CA THR A 9 16.57 9.66 8.20
C THR A 9 15.65 10.40 7.22
N GLY A 10 14.34 10.20 7.30
CA GLY A 10 13.37 10.71 6.34
C GLY A 10 13.39 9.98 4.98
N ALA A 11 14.17 8.90 4.85
CA ALA A 11 14.22 8.12 3.62
C ALA A 11 12.85 7.50 3.31
N VAL A 12 12.38 7.67 2.07
CA VAL A 12 11.08 7.15 1.62
C VAL A 12 11.27 5.97 0.68
N ALA A 13 10.67 4.83 0.99
CA ALA A 13 10.65 3.65 0.14
C ALA A 13 9.23 3.27 -0.30
N THR A 14 9.12 2.52 -1.41
CA THR A 14 7.86 1.87 -1.78
C THR A 14 7.76 0.55 -1.04
N LEU A 15 6.69 0.36 -0.27
CA LEU A 15 6.38 -0.92 0.35
C LEU A 15 5.63 -1.83 -0.62
N ALA A 16 4.61 -1.30 -1.30
CA ALA A 16 3.79 -2.06 -2.23
C ALA A 16 3.23 -1.19 -3.37
N GLY A 17 3.13 -1.80 -4.55
CA GLY A 17 2.65 -1.22 -5.80
C GLY A 17 3.64 -0.34 -6.56
N SER A 18 3.18 0.28 -7.64
CA SER A 18 4.00 1.14 -8.51
C SER A 18 3.29 2.46 -8.79
N ALA A 19 4.07 3.53 -8.93
CA ALA A 19 3.56 4.84 -9.34
C ALA A 19 2.94 4.75 -10.74
N GLY A 20 1.84 5.49 -10.97
CA GLY A 20 1.13 5.54 -12.26
C GLY A 20 0.37 4.28 -12.65
N MET A 21 0.41 3.22 -11.84
CA MET A 21 -0.19 1.92 -12.17
C MET A 21 -1.37 1.62 -11.23
N ALA A 22 -2.54 2.18 -11.55
CA ALA A 22 -3.79 1.86 -10.87
C ALA A 22 -4.31 0.46 -11.23
N GLY A 23 -5.18 -0.10 -10.40
CA GLY A 23 -5.75 -1.45 -10.59
C GLY A 23 -5.91 -2.19 -9.27
N SER A 24 -6.41 -3.42 -9.33
CA SER A 24 -6.80 -4.22 -8.15
C SER A 24 -5.96 -5.50 -7.95
N SER A 25 -4.96 -5.76 -8.81
CA SER A 25 -4.15 -6.97 -8.74
C SER A 25 -3.47 -7.13 -7.38
N ASP A 26 -3.59 -8.33 -6.80
CA ASP A 26 -2.77 -8.77 -5.67
C ASP A 26 -1.36 -9.14 -6.15
N GLY A 27 -0.40 -9.19 -5.22
CA GLY A 27 0.98 -9.56 -5.48
C GLY A 27 1.94 -8.98 -4.45
N GLY A 28 3.20 -9.43 -4.48
CA GLY A 28 4.26 -8.89 -3.61
C GLY A 28 4.89 -7.62 -4.19
N GLY A 29 5.29 -6.69 -3.33
CA GLY A 29 6.07 -5.50 -3.70
C GLY A 29 5.45 -4.71 -4.85
N ALA A 30 6.21 -4.47 -5.91
CA ALA A 30 5.79 -3.67 -7.06
C ALA A 30 4.69 -4.29 -7.94
N ALA A 31 4.40 -5.59 -7.79
CA ALA A 31 3.37 -6.28 -8.55
C ALA A 31 1.94 -5.95 -8.08
N ALA A 32 1.77 -5.62 -6.79
CA ALA A 32 0.49 -5.17 -6.27
C ALA A 32 -0.02 -3.91 -7.00
N ARG A 33 -1.33 -3.77 -7.13
CA ARG A 33 -1.97 -2.57 -7.67
C ARG A 33 -3.01 -2.06 -6.69
N PHE A 34 -3.13 -0.75 -6.63
CA PHE A 34 -4.08 -0.02 -5.79
C PHE A 34 -4.67 1.11 -6.63
N THR A 35 -5.92 1.48 -6.36
CA THR A 35 -6.62 2.60 -6.98
C THR A 35 -7.08 3.55 -5.87
N ASP A 36 -6.45 4.72 -5.80
CA ASP A 36 -6.72 5.76 -4.80
C ASP A 36 -6.77 5.28 -3.33
N PRO A 37 -5.74 4.59 -2.80
CA PRO A 37 -5.75 4.18 -1.40
C PRO A 37 -5.78 5.41 -0.47
N SER A 38 -6.65 5.40 0.54
CA SER A 38 -7.02 6.61 1.31
C SER A 38 -6.78 6.53 2.82
N GLY A 39 -6.49 5.35 3.36
CA GLY A 39 -6.35 5.12 4.79
C GLY A 39 -5.58 3.84 5.07
N VAL A 40 -4.90 3.80 6.23
CA VAL A 40 -4.10 2.65 6.66
C VAL A 40 -4.15 2.49 8.18
N VAL A 41 -4.22 1.25 8.64
CA VAL A 41 -4.08 0.88 10.05
C VAL A 41 -3.16 -0.33 10.18
N SER A 42 -2.43 -0.43 11.30
CA SER A 42 -1.65 -1.61 11.64
C SER A 42 -2.41 -2.49 12.64
N LEU A 43 -2.43 -3.79 12.41
CA LEU A 43 -3.06 -4.76 13.30
C LEU A 43 -2.39 -6.13 13.14
N GLY A 44 -1.92 -6.72 14.25
CA GLY A 44 -1.41 -8.09 14.26
C GLY A 44 -0.21 -8.34 13.34
N GLY A 45 0.68 -7.36 13.17
CA GLY A 45 1.86 -7.46 12.29
C GLY A 45 1.56 -7.26 10.80
N ALA A 46 0.32 -6.91 10.44
CA ALA A 46 -0.06 -6.57 9.07
C ALA A 46 -0.53 -5.11 8.99
N LEU A 47 -0.52 -4.57 7.77
CA LEU A 47 -1.19 -3.32 7.43
C LEU A 47 -2.50 -3.62 6.70
N PHE A 48 -3.55 -2.90 7.06
CA PHE A 48 -4.82 -2.90 6.37
C PHE A 48 -5.04 -1.54 5.74
N VAL A 49 -5.28 -1.54 4.43
CA VAL A 49 -5.35 -0.34 3.60
C VAL A 49 -6.73 -0.24 2.99
N SER A 50 -7.39 0.92 3.10
CA SER A 50 -8.60 1.21 2.31
C SER A 50 -8.18 1.54 0.89
N ASP A 51 -8.45 0.63 -0.04
CA ASP A 51 -8.18 0.81 -1.46
C ASP A 51 -9.45 1.35 -2.13
N TYR A 52 -9.67 2.65 -1.89
CA TYR A 52 -10.98 3.31 -2.04
C TYR A 52 -11.56 3.20 -3.45
N GLY A 53 -10.74 3.44 -4.48
CA GLY A 53 -11.17 3.35 -5.88
C GLY A 53 -11.48 1.92 -6.34
N ASN A 54 -10.99 0.91 -5.61
CA ASN A 54 -11.33 -0.49 -5.85
C ASN A 54 -12.43 -1.01 -4.91
N HIS A 55 -12.95 -0.19 -4.00
CA HIS A 55 -13.97 -0.56 -3.01
C HIS A 55 -13.61 -1.79 -2.16
N THR A 56 -12.33 -1.92 -1.80
CA THR A 56 -11.82 -3.07 -1.02
C THR A 56 -10.95 -2.63 0.15
N VAL A 57 -10.79 -3.52 1.13
CA VAL A 57 -9.74 -3.43 2.15
C VAL A 57 -8.65 -4.43 1.79
N ARG A 58 -7.41 -3.95 1.68
CA ARG A 58 -6.25 -4.75 1.27
C ARG A 58 -5.38 -5.04 2.48
N LYS A 59 -4.83 -6.26 2.56
CA LYS A 59 -3.87 -6.66 3.60
C LYS A 59 -2.46 -6.69 3.01
N ILE A 60 -1.50 -6.12 3.73
CA ILE A 60 -0.06 -6.20 3.44
C ILE A 60 0.61 -6.88 4.64
N GLN A 61 1.41 -7.91 4.40
CA GLN A 61 2.13 -8.72 5.39
C GLN A 61 3.58 -8.95 4.97
#